data_AF-V9LJM6-F1
#
_entry.id   AF-V9LJM6-F1
#
_cell.length_a   1.000
_cell.length_b   1.000
_cell.length_c   1.000
_cell.angle_alpha   90.00
_cell.angle_beta   90.00
_cell.angle_gamma   90.00
#
_symmetry.space_group_name_H-M   'P 1'
#
loop_
_entity.id
_entity.type
_entity.pdbx_description
1 polymer ?
#
loop_
_entity_poly.entity_id
_entity_poly.type
_entity_poly.pdbx_seq_one_letter_code
_entity_poly.pdbx_strand_id
1 'polypeptide(L)' 'MSAVLRGLLGRGRAVGKENWIQKANIYGNPPTEKIGPFASMVCLSVFAVTILGPAGWVLHHVPEYRKRE' A
#
# COMPACT_ATOMS: atom_id res chain seq x y z
N MET A 1 -48.52 33.06 13.86
CA MET A 1 -47.19 32.65 14.36
C MET A 1 -46.29 32.28 13.19
N SER A 2 -45.62 33.32 12.68
CA SER A 2 -44.47 33.34 11.76
C SER A 2 -44.21 32.14 10.84
N ALA A 3 -44.87 32.13 9.68
CA ALA A 3 -44.40 31.40 8.50
C ALA A 3 -43.17 32.09 7.86
N VAL A 4 -43.03 33.41 8.08
CA VAL A 4 -41.91 34.21 7.59
C VAL A 4 -40.60 33.89 8.32
N LEU A 5 -40.62 33.61 9.64
CA LEU A 5 -39.41 33.13 10.35
C LEU A 5 -38.95 31.75 9.87
N ARG A 6 -39.88 30.86 9.48
CA ARG A 6 -39.52 29.53 8.98
C ARG A 6 -38.81 29.60 7.63
N GLY A 7 -39.15 30.58 6.79
CA GLY A 7 -38.45 30.86 5.53
C GLY A 7 -37.05 31.45 5.71
N LEU A 8 -36.83 32.25 6.76
CA LEU A 8 -35.53 32.88 7.03
C LEU A 8 -34.54 31.93 7.71
N LEU A 9 -35.02 31.03 8.58
CA LEU A 9 -34.20 30.02 9.26
C LEU A 9 -33.96 28.74 8.44
N GLY A 10 -34.74 28.50 7.37
CA GLY A 10 -34.63 27.31 6.52
C GLY A 10 -33.50 27.35 5.48
N ARG A 11 -32.76 28.46 5.38
CA ARG A 11 -31.58 28.59 4.48
C ARG A 11 -30.26 28.16 5.12
N GLY A 12 -30.30 27.42 6.22
CA GLY A 12 -29.21 26.53 6.58
C GLY A 12 -29.26 25.33 5.64
N ARG A 13 -28.83 25.50 4.37
CA ARG A 13 -28.36 24.34 3.61
C ARG A 13 -27.29 23.74 4.52
N ALA A 14 -27.59 22.59 5.11
CA ALA A 14 -26.57 21.61 5.39
C ALA A 14 -25.96 21.27 4.03
N VAL A 15 -25.07 22.15 3.56
CA VAL A 15 -23.97 21.77 2.69
C VAL A 15 -23.29 20.74 3.58
N GLY A 16 -23.63 19.48 3.32
CA GLY A 16 -23.02 18.37 3.99
C GLY A 16 -21.53 18.67 3.97
N LYS A 17 -20.86 18.45 5.10
CA LYS A 17 -19.42 18.21 5.07
C LYS A 17 -19.22 16.95 4.23
N GLU A 18 -19.37 17.09 2.93
CA GLU A 18 -18.89 16.16 1.95
C GLU A 18 -17.39 16.20 2.21
N ASN A 19 -16.90 15.14 2.83
CA ASN A 19 -15.48 14.89 2.89
C ASN A 19 -15.07 14.80 1.41
N TRP A 20 -14.64 15.94 0.85
CA TRP A 20 -13.90 16.02 -0.39
C TRP A 20 -12.58 15.31 -0.15
N ILE A 21 -12.64 13.97 -0.02
CA ILE A 21 -11.47 13.13 -0.14
C ILE A 21 -11.06 13.32 -1.59
N GLN A 22 -10.07 14.19 -1.79
CA GLN A 22 -9.43 14.39 -3.07
C GLN A 22 -8.90 13.03 -3.52
N LYS A 23 -9.69 12.32 -4.33
CA LYS A 23 -9.24 11.09 -4.98
C LYS A 23 -8.29 11.52 -6.08
N ALA A 24 -7.00 11.36 -5.84
CA ALA A 24 -6.02 11.48 -6.91
C ALA A 24 -6.36 10.41 -7.94
N ASN A 25 -6.91 10.84 -9.08
CA ASN A 25 -7.33 9.98 -10.18
C ASN A 25 -6.08 9.55 -10.98
N ILE A 26 -5.18 8.82 -10.32
CA ILE A 26 -3.91 8.39 -10.89
C ILE A 26 -4.16 7.06 -11.60
N TYR A 27 -4.16 7.11 -12.93
CA TYR A 27 -4.14 5.92 -13.76
C TYR A 27 -2.75 5.71 -14.34
N GLY A 28 -2.31 4.46 -14.37
CA GLY A 28 -1.14 4.05 -15.13
C GLY A 28 -1.52 3.77 -16.58
N ASN A 29 -0.58 3.98 -17.49
CA ASN A 29 -0.66 3.41 -18.83
C ASN A 29 -0.70 1.88 -18.74
N PRO A 30 -1.29 1.18 -19.72
CA PRO A 30 -1.25 -0.27 -19.77
C PRO A 30 0.21 -0.76 -19.78
N PRO A 31 0.49 -1.95 -19.23
CA PRO A 31 1.84 -2.50 -19.20
C PRO A 31 2.37 -2.71 -20.62
N THR A 32 3.55 -2.16 -20.91
CA THR A 32 4.27 -2.38 -22.18
C THR A 32 4.55 -3.87 -22.39
N GLU A 33 4.93 -4.57 -21.31
CA GLU A 33 5.27 -5.98 -21.29
C GLU A 33 4.44 -6.67 -20.21
N LYS A 34 3.77 -7.78 -20.57
CA LYS A 34 2.94 -8.54 -19.62
C LYS A 34 3.81 -9.53 -18.86
N ILE A 35 4.11 -9.23 -17.60
CA ILE A 35 4.76 -10.18 -16.71
C ILE A 35 3.74 -11.25 -16.31
N GLY A 36 3.91 -12.46 -16.84
CA GLY A 36 3.05 -13.60 -16.53
C GLY A 36 3.28 -14.14 -15.11
N PRO A 37 2.36 -14.95 -14.56
CA PRO A 37 2.47 -15.52 -13.21
C PRO A 37 3.78 -16.30 -13.01
N PHE A 38 4.23 -17.03 -14.02
CA PHE A 38 5.48 -17.79 -13.99
C PHE A 38 6.70 -16.88 -13.80
N ALA A 39 6.82 -15.81 -14.60
CA ALA A 39 7.92 -14.87 -14.51
C ALA A 39 7.96 -14.16 -13.13
N SER A 40 6.80 -13.79 -12.60
CA SER A 40 6.68 -13.22 -11.25
C SER A 40 7.12 -14.19 -10.16
N MET A 41 6.72 -15.46 -10.23
CA MET A 41 7.14 -16.49 -9.26
C MET A 41 8.66 -16.70 -9.29
N VAL A 42 9.25 -16.81 -10.49
CA VAL A 42 10.70 -16.96 -10.64
C VAL A 42 11.40 -15.74 -10.04
N CYS A 43 10.99 -14.52 -10.40
CA CYS A 43 11.61 -13.30 -9.91
C CYS A 43 11.55 -13.19 -8.37
N LEU A 44 10.38 -13.45 -7.77
CA LEU A 44 10.21 -13.45 -6.32
C LEU A 44 11.04 -14.53 -5.63
N SER A 45 11.12 -15.73 -6.22
CA SER A 45 11.92 -16.82 -5.64
C SER A 45 13.42 -16.50 -5.66
N VAL A 46 13.93 -15.97 -6.77
CA VAL A 46 15.34 -15.58 -6.90
C VAL A 46 15.66 -14.44 -5.93
N PHE A 47 14.78 -13.45 -5.83
CA PHE A 47 14.91 -12.36 -4.86
C PHE A 47 14.99 -12.88 -3.42
N ALA A 48 14.07 -13.79 -3.05
CA ALA A 48 14.05 -14.40 -1.72
C ALA A 48 15.33 -15.18 -1.42
N VAL A 49 15.78 -16.04 -2.36
CA VAL A 49 17.02 -16.83 -2.18
C VAL A 49 18.25 -15.93 -2.11
N THR A 50 18.27 -14.82 -2.83
CA THR A 50 19.41 -13.88 -2.84
C THR A 50 19.60 -13.21 -1.48
N ILE A 51 18.51 -12.88 -0.78
CA ILE A 51 18.58 -12.29 0.57
C ILE A 51 18.77 -13.38 1.63
N LEU A 52 17.97 -14.45 1.54
CA LEU A 52 17.92 -15.47 2.59
C LEU A 52 19.11 -16.44 2.53
N GLY A 53 19.72 -16.63 1.36
CA GLY A 53 20.91 -17.45 1.18
C GLY A 53 22.10 -16.99 2.04
N PRO A 54 22.61 -15.76 1.86
CA PRO A 54 23.71 -15.27 2.70
C PRO A 54 23.31 -15.14 4.17
N ALA A 55 22.07 -14.69 4.46
CA ALA A 55 21.59 -14.60 5.85
C ALA A 55 21.54 -15.97 6.53
N GLY A 56 21.05 -16.99 5.83
CA GLY A 56 21.00 -18.37 6.30
C GLY A 56 22.39 -18.97 6.49
N TRP A 57 23.33 -18.68 5.58
CA TRP A 57 24.73 -19.09 5.73
C TRP A 57 25.37 -18.48 6.97
N VAL A 58 25.23 -17.18 7.20
CA VAL A 58 25.76 -16.52 8.40
C VAL A 58 25.16 -17.13 9.67
N LEU A 59 23.84 -17.33 9.70
CA LEU A 59 23.15 -17.90 10.86
C LEU A 59 23.60 -19.35 11.15
N HIS A 60 23.82 -20.15 10.09
CA HIS A 60 24.31 -21.52 10.21
C HIS A 60 25.69 -21.59 10.88
N HIS A 61 26.57 -20.61 10.64
CA HIS A 61 27.93 -20.58 11.19
C HIS A 61 28.03 -19.90 12.56
N VAL A 62 26.92 -19.39 13.14
CA VAL A 62 26.90 -18.77 14.48
C VAL A 62 27.51 -19.66 15.58
N PRO A 63 27.25 -20.98 15.66
CA PRO A 63 27.86 -21.83 16.68
C PRO A 63 29.37 -21.91 16.57
N GLU A 64 29.91 -21.87 15.35
CA GLU A 64 31.35 -21.89 15.09
C GLU A 64 31.98 -20.53 15.41
N TYR A 65 31.30 -19.43 15.07
CA TYR A 65 31.72 -18.08 15.49
C TYR A 65 31.68 -17.86 17.00
N ARG A 66 30.93 -18.66 17.75
CA ARG A 66 30.87 -18.60 19.22
C ARG A 66 31.98 -19.42 19.88
N LYS A 67 32.44 -20.50 19.24
CA LYS A 67 33.57 -21.32 19.70
C LYS A 67 34.89 -20.73 19.21
N ARG A 68 35.07 -19.42 19.40
CA ARG A 68 36.40 -18.84 19.23
C ARG A 68 37.26 -19.36 20.38
N GLU A 69 38.32 -20.04 20.00
CA GLU A 69 39.49 -20.34 20.83
C GLU A 69 40.02 -19.06 21.48
#